data_AF-A0A6M1E8Y6-F1
#
_entry.id   AF-A0A6M1E8Y6-F1
#
_cell.length_a   1.000
_cell.length_b   1.000
_cell.length_c   1.000
_cell.angle_alpha   90.00
_cell.angle_beta   90.00
_cell.angle_gamma   90.00
#
_symmetry.space_group_name_H-M   'P 1'
#
loop_
_entity.id
_entity.type
_entity.pdbx_description
1 polymer ?
#
loop_
_entity_poly.entity_id
_entity_poly.type
_entity_poly.pdbx_seq_one_letter_code
_entity_poly.pdbx_strand_id
1 'polypeptide(L)'
;MKKHIYTRLLLLFGILAGTLTFSSCQKMDRPAMGEIIPDPEDDGSIRVLAIGNSFSTDALETHLSGLAQAAGIPMTIGNLHIDGASLELHRNNVQQNANTYSYRKIDRNGEKTTTGGFSIHRALADENWTHVSFQQVSQNSGQYETWAASLPFVYEYVAPRAKNPTVKFLLHQTWAYAQTSTHSGFANYSNNQMTMYSAIVDAVNRAKDLVAIDAIVPAGTAIQNVRTSIIGDNVTSDGYHLNAGIGRYTAACVWFEVLTGQSVLGNTYVPAGMSAYEAEIAQQAAHMAMAQPSSVTDMVDYKDWGGSFEFVDPIYLDFGQNVATDGWNGITVSDNNVGFSISNLRDENGEFTGISYTMLEKFNGVNTNGVPFVGSTPFSIPESVARRSFFGHALDWGTTPAYEKGVFKLYGLDPEKSYELCYYASREGGDVNVRETAFIAEGANTSTVSVLTSTTPPAHPPVVCSPNAITPNSNGEITITVTAGANNTHVNKFFYINAMRIQPSN
;
A
#
# COMPACT_ATOMS: atom_id res chain seq x y z
N MET A 1 85.45 19.89 54.07
CA MET A 1 84.27 20.36 54.85
C MET A 1 83.00 19.86 54.17
N LYS A 2 82.21 19.07 54.91
CA LYS A 2 80.75 18.75 54.84
C LYS A 2 80.03 18.91 53.47
N LYS A 3 79.60 17.81 52.84
CA LYS A 3 78.26 17.14 52.90
C LYS A 3 77.16 17.91 52.12
N HIS A 4 76.71 17.38 50.96
CA HIS A 4 75.40 16.71 50.73
C HIS A 4 74.25 17.74 50.47
N ILE A 5 73.33 17.67 49.49
CA ILE A 5 72.45 16.57 49.03
C ILE A 5 71.46 17.16 47.96
N TYR A 6 71.07 16.37 46.91
CA TYR A 6 69.75 16.35 46.19
C TYR A 6 69.31 17.58 45.32
N THR A 7 68.56 17.53 44.20
CA THR A 7 68.03 16.53 43.23
C THR A 7 67.50 17.29 41.99
N ARG A 8 67.52 16.65 40.80
CA ARG A 8 66.57 16.73 39.64
C ARG A 8 66.10 18.10 39.08
N LEU A 9 66.28 18.31 37.76
CA LEU A 9 65.29 18.10 36.66
C LEU A 9 65.66 18.95 35.40
N LEU A 10 65.12 18.56 34.24
CA LEU A 10 65.12 19.17 32.89
C LEU A 10 66.35 18.83 32.02
N LEU A 11 66.26 18.44 30.74
CA LEU A 11 65.22 18.56 29.71
C LEU A 11 65.60 17.56 28.58
N LEU A 12 64.71 16.69 28.11
CA LEU A 12 64.95 15.86 26.91
C LEU A 12 63.88 16.20 25.86
N PHE A 13 64.30 16.80 24.76
CA PHE A 13 63.50 16.99 23.55
C PHE A 13 63.42 15.66 22.78
N GLY A 14 62.22 15.11 22.65
CA GLY A 14 61.93 13.95 21.79
C GLY A 14 61.04 14.37 20.62
N ILE A 15 61.55 14.19 19.41
CA ILE A 15 60.89 14.43 18.12
C ILE A 15 59.76 13.39 17.94
N LEU A 16 58.52 13.84 17.77
CA LEU A 16 57.38 12.98 17.42
C LEU A 16 57.16 13.02 15.91
N ALA A 17 57.70 12.03 15.20
CA ALA A 17 57.31 11.73 13.82
C ALA A 17 55.97 10.99 13.85
N GLY A 18 54.91 11.64 13.35
CA GLY A 18 53.58 11.04 13.24
C GLY A 18 53.57 9.89 12.25
N THR A 19 53.28 8.69 12.72
CA THR A 19 52.92 7.54 11.88
C THR A 19 51.49 7.72 11.38
N LEU A 20 51.34 8.10 10.12
CA LEU A 20 50.11 7.92 9.34
C LEU A 20 49.95 6.42 9.08
N THR A 21 49.07 5.75 9.83
CA THR A 21 48.64 4.40 9.51
C THR A 21 47.65 4.47 8.34
N PHE A 22 48.13 4.18 7.12
CA PHE A 22 47.23 3.79 6.05
C PHE A 22 46.56 2.48 6.46
N SER A 23 45.25 2.50 6.71
CA SER A 23 44.48 1.26 6.83
C SER A 23 44.54 0.57 5.48
N SER A 24 45.30 -0.52 5.44
CA SER A 24 45.32 -1.48 4.35
C SER A 24 43.88 -1.89 4.05
N CYS A 25 43.45 -1.66 2.82
CA CYS A 25 42.22 -2.19 2.26
C CYS A 25 42.33 -3.71 2.31
N GLN A 26 41.77 -4.34 3.35
CA GLN A 26 41.64 -5.79 3.40
C GLN A 26 40.69 -6.19 2.27
N LYS A 27 41.30 -6.66 1.18
CA LYS A 27 40.62 -7.34 0.09
C LYS A 27 39.79 -8.46 0.74
N MET A 28 38.48 -8.29 0.84
CA MET A 28 37.60 -9.35 1.33
C MET A 28 37.79 -10.57 0.43
N ASP A 29 38.36 -11.63 0.96
CA ASP A 29 38.50 -12.89 0.24
C ASP A 29 37.12 -13.36 -0.21
N ARG A 30 37.03 -13.74 -1.49
CA ARG A 30 35.80 -14.18 -2.12
C ARG A 30 35.34 -15.48 -1.43
N PRO A 31 34.13 -15.55 -0.83
CA PRO A 31 33.60 -16.83 -0.38
C PRO A 31 33.55 -17.80 -1.58
N ALA A 32 33.94 -19.05 -1.34
CA ALA A 32 34.03 -20.07 -2.39
C ALA A 32 32.66 -20.28 -3.07
N MET A 33 32.66 -20.32 -4.41
CA MET A 33 31.45 -20.53 -5.21
C MET A 33 30.87 -21.94 -4.96
N GLY A 34 29.69 -21.99 -4.34
CA GLY A 34 28.80 -23.14 -4.35
C GLY A 34 27.66 -22.87 -5.34
N GLU A 35 27.45 -23.82 -6.27
CA GLU A 35 26.55 -23.76 -7.44
C GLU A 35 26.86 -22.68 -8.47
N ILE A 36 27.52 -23.08 -9.56
CA ILE A 36 27.56 -22.30 -10.80
C ILE A 36 26.17 -22.46 -11.43
N ILE A 37 25.25 -21.55 -11.10
CA ILE A 37 24.01 -21.40 -11.86
C ILE A 37 24.44 -20.89 -13.24
N PRO A 38 24.15 -21.64 -14.33
CA PRO A 38 24.53 -21.23 -15.67
C PRO A 38 23.85 -19.89 -16.01
N ASP A 39 24.62 -19.00 -16.64
CA ASP A 39 24.12 -17.68 -17.03
C ASP A 39 22.98 -17.85 -18.05
N PRO A 40 21.82 -17.20 -17.83
CA PRO A 40 20.80 -17.11 -18.86
C PRO A 40 21.32 -16.31 -20.05
N GLU A 41 20.89 -16.67 -21.27
CA GLU A 41 21.30 -15.97 -22.49
C GLU A 41 20.89 -14.49 -22.45
N ASP A 42 21.77 -13.61 -22.95
CA ASP A 42 21.43 -12.20 -23.11
C ASP A 42 20.56 -12.01 -24.35
N ASP A 43 19.27 -11.84 -24.12
CA ASP A 43 18.22 -11.75 -25.13
C ASP A 43 17.57 -10.37 -25.22
N GLY A 44 18.24 -9.35 -24.68
CA GLY A 44 17.76 -7.97 -24.73
C GLY A 44 16.63 -7.64 -23.76
N SER A 45 16.30 -8.54 -22.83
CA SER A 45 15.35 -8.24 -21.73
C SER A 45 15.93 -7.29 -20.68
N ILE A 46 15.06 -6.48 -20.07
CA ILE A 46 15.40 -5.73 -18.86
C ILE A 46 15.36 -6.69 -17.68
N ARG A 47 16.49 -6.83 -16.97
CA ARG A 47 16.60 -7.64 -15.75
C ARG A 47 16.96 -6.71 -14.60
N VAL A 48 16.07 -6.55 -13.63
CA VAL A 48 16.27 -5.66 -12.46
C VAL A 48 16.31 -6.43 -11.15
N LEU A 49 17.32 -6.21 -10.32
CA LEU A 49 17.41 -6.73 -8.96
C LEU A 49 17.30 -5.61 -7.93
N ALA A 50 16.30 -5.68 -7.05
CA ALA A 50 16.26 -4.83 -5.87
C ALA A 50 16.82 -5.53 -4.65
N ILE A 51 17.77 -4.89 -3.97
CA ILE A 51 18.21 -5.27 -2.63
C ILE A 51 17.45 -4.38 -1.65
N GLY A 52 16.43 -4.94 -1.00
CA GLY A 52 15.48 -4.12 -0.24
C GLY A 52 14.65 -4.91 0.77
N ASN A 53 13.37 -4.54 0.85
CA ASN A 53 12.45 -4.93 1.91
C ASN A 53 10.99 -4.84 1.41
N SER A 54 10.03 -4.58 2.29
CA SER A 54 8.62 -4.41 1.93
C SER A 54 8.36 -3.22 0.98
N PHE A 55 9.19 -2.18 0.99
CA PHE A 55 9.02 -1.03 0.09
C PHE A 55 9.47 -1.35 -1.35
N SER A 56 10.48 -2.20 -1.55
CA SER A 56 10.79 -2.70 -2.89
C SER A 56 9.69 -3.67 -3.37
N THR A 57 9.09 -4.43 -2.45
CA THR A 57 7.91 -5.26 -2.76
C THR A 57 6.76 -4.41 -3.28
N ASP A 58 6.42 -3.31 -2.60
CA ASP A 58 5.35 -2.40 -3.01
C ASP A 58 5.58 -1.82 -4.42
N ALA A 59 6.81 -1.44 -4.74
CA ALA A 59 7.12 -0.80 -6.02
C ALA A 59 7.23 -1.78 -7.20
N LEU A 60 7.74 -3.00 -6.98
CA LEU A 60 8.17 -3.89 -8.05
C LEU A 60 7.26 -5.10 -8.27
N GLU A 61 6.68 -5.67 -7.21
CA GLU A 61 6.14 -7.03 -7.28
C GLU A 61 4.71 -7.12 -7.80
N THR A 62 3.99 -6.00 -7.93
CA THR A 62 2.54 -6.03 -8.21
C THR A 62 2.19 -5.56 -9.63
N HIS A 63 2.81 -4.48 -10.13
CA HIS A 63 2.34 -3.82 -11.35
C HIS A 63 3.42 -3.60 -12.43
N LEU A 64 4.70 -3.63 -12.07
CA LEU A 64 5.77 -3.32 -13.01
C LEU A 64 5.82 -4.30 -14.19
N SER A 65 5.59 -5.60 -13.94
CA SER A 65 5.51 -6.61 -15.00
C SER A 65 4.34 -6.35 -15.96
N GLY A 66 3.18 -5.93 -15.45
CA GLY A 66 2.02 -5.57 -16.27
C GLY A 66 2.27 -4.36 -17.17
N LEU A 67 2.88 -3.31 -16.62
CA LEU A 67 3.32 -2.13 -17.39
C LEU A 67 4.31 -2.51 -18.52
N ALA A 68 5.29 -3.36 -18.20
CA ALA A 68 6.28 -3.84 -19.17
C ALA A 68 5.64 -4.70 -20.27
N GLN A 69 4.73 -5.60 -19.91
CA GLN A 69 3.99 -6.45 -20.86
C GLN A 69 3.12 -5.62 -21.81
N ALA A 70 2.40 -4.62 -21.30
CA ALA A 70 1.59 -3.71 -22.12
C ALA A 70 2.44 -2.88 -23.10
N ALA A 71 3.68 -2.57 -22.73
CA ALA A 71 4.65 -1.91 -23.62
C ALA A 71 5.41 -2.88 -24.55
N GLY A 72 5.17 -4.20 -24.45
CA GLY A 72 5.90 -5.21 -25.22
C GLY A 72 7.38 -5.33 -24.84
N ILE A 73 7.76 -4.97 -23.61
CA ILE A 73 9.12 -4.97 -23.11
C ILE A 73 9.35 -6.22 -22.24
N PRO A 74 10.16 -7.20 -22.68
CA PRO A 74 10.49 -8.36 -21.86
C PRO A 74 11.24 -7.93 -20.59
N MET A 75 10.70 -8.28 -19.42
CA MET A 75 11.26 -7.87 -18.14
C MET A 75 11.32 -9.02 -17.14
N THR A 76 12.41 -9.10 -16.38
CA THR A 76 12.57 -10.00 -15.24
C THR A 76 12.90 -9.18 -14.01
N ILE A 77 12.16 -9.42 -12.92
CA ILE A 77 12.23 -8.62 -11.70
C ILE A 77 12.64 -9.54 -10.55
N GLY A 78 13.80 -9.29 -9.96
CA GLY A 78 14.23 -9.90 -8.71
C GLY A 78 14.06 -8.92 -7.55
N ASN A 79 13.47 -9.38 -6.44
CA ASN A 79 13.45 -8.65 -5.18
C ASN A 79 14.07 -9.51 -4.07
N LEU A 80 15.17 -9.02 -3.52
CA LEU A 80 15.90 -9.59 -2.40
C LEU A 80 15.33 -8.99 -1.11
N HIS A 81 14.39 -9.70 -0.51
CA HIS A 81 13.53 -9.16 0.53
C HIS A 81 13.85 -9.71 1.93
N ILE A 82 13.98 -8.79 2.89
CA ILE A 82 13.85 -9.03 4.33
C ILE A 82 12.97 -7.90 4.89
N ASP A 83 11.96 -8.24 5.68
CA ASP A 83 11.07 -7.25 6.31
C ASP A 83 11.86 -6.25 7.17
N GLY A 84 11.63 -4.95 6.94
CA GLY A 84 12.31 -3.88 7.68
C GLY A 84 13.83 -3.82 7.48
N ALA A 85 14.39 -4.44 6.43
CA ALA A 85 15.83 -4.44 6.23
C ALA A 85 16.38 -3.03 5.97
N SER A 86 17.36 -2.66 6.78
CA SER A 86 18.16 -1.45 6.62
C SER A 86 19.42 -1.72 5.79
N LEU A 87 20.05 -0.67 5.28
CA LEU A 87 21.37 -0.78 4.66
C LEU A 87 22.42 -1.39 5.60
N GLU A 88 22.32 -1.13 6.90
CA GLU A 88 23.18 -1.75 7.91
C GLU A 88 22.97 -3.26 7.98
N LEU A 89 21.71 -3.72 7.94
CA LEU A 89 21.42 -5.16 7.89
C LEU A 89 21.97 -5.79 6.61
N HIS A 90 21.80 -5.14 5.45
CA HIS A 90 22.40 -5.61 4.19
C HIS A 90 23.92 -5.69 4.30
N ARG A 91 24.58 -4.69 4.88
CA ARG A 91 26.03 -4.70 5.16
C ARG A 91 26.43 -5.89 6.04
N ASN A 92 25.72 -6.14 7.13
CA ASN A 92 26.00 -7.26 8.03
C ASN A 92 25.83 -8.61 7.31
N ASN A 93 24.77 -8.75 6.51
CA ASN A 93 24.52 -9.95 5.72
C ASN A 93 25.61 -10.16 4.66
N VAL A 94 26.12 -9.09 4.05
CA VAL A 94 27.26 -9.16 3.13
C VAL A 94 28.50 -9.69 3.84
N GLN A 95 28.84 -9.16 5.02
CA GLN A 95 30.03 -9.57 5.78
C GLN A 95 30.01 -11.06 6.15
N GLN A 96 28.82 -11.59 6.42
CA GLN A 96 28.63 -12.97 6.86
C GLN A 96 28.27 -13.92 5.70
N ASN A 97 28.10 -13.40 4.49
CA ASN A 97 27.50 -14.13 3.36
C ASN A 97 26.19 -14.84 3.77
N ALA A 98 25.33 -14.12 4.49
CA ALA A 98 24.16 -14.70 5.13
C ALA A 98 23.08 -15.11 4.11
N ASN A 99 22.54 -16.32 4.29
CA ASN A 99 21.44 -16.89 3.51
C ASN A 99 20.09 -16.58 4.20
N THR A 100 19.79 -15.30 4.40
CA THR A 100 18.66 -14.85 5.24
C THR A 100 17.49 -14.26 4.45
N TYR A 101 17.63 -14.12 3.14
CA TYR A 101 16.65 -13.42 2.34
C TYR A 101 15.56 -14.34 1.77
N SER A 102 14.37 -13.76 1.60
CA SER A 102 13.33 -14.25 0.70
C SER A 102 13.61 -13.67 -0.69
N TYR A 103 14.10 -14.48 -1.62
CA TYR A 103 14.29 -14.07 -3.00
C TYR A 103 13.00 -14.29 -3.78
N ARG A 104 12.42 -13.19 -4.28
CA ARG A 104 11.14 -13.18 -5.00
C ARG A 104 11.41 -12.77 -6.43
N LYS A 105 11.11 -13.64 -7.39
CA LYS A 105 11.44 -13.42 -8.79
C LYS A 105 10.17 -13.48 -9.63
N ILE A 106 9.94 -12.45 -10.43
CA ILE A 106 8.91 -12.42 -11.47
C ILE A 106 9.62 -12.61 -12.79
N ASP A 107 9.29 -13.71 -13.48
CA ASP A 107 9.84 -14.01 -14.79
C ASP A 107 9.18 -13.14 -15.88
N ARG A 108 9.55 -13.37 -17.14
CA ARG A 108 9.04 -12.59 -18.27
C ARG A 108 7.58 -12.83 -18.61
N ASN A 109 7.07 -13.99 -18.22
CA ASN A 109 5.66 -14.33 -18.37
C ASN A 109 4.83 -13.69 -17.25
N GLY A 110 5.48 -13.03 -16.28
CA GLY A 110 4.84 -12.46 -15.10
C GLY A 110 4.64 -13.49 -13.99
N GLU A 111 5.23 -14.69 -14.10
CA GLU A 111 5.11 -15.73 -13.09
C GLU A 111 6.04 -15.43 -11.91
N LYS A 112 5.44 -15.40 -10.70
CA LYS A 112 6.16 -15.09 -9.47
C LYS A 112 6.56 -16.37 -8.72
N THR A 113 7.85 -16.48 -8.42
CA THR A 113 8.42 -17.52 -7.55
C THR A 113 9.00 -16.90 -6.28
N THR A 114 9.06 -17.67 -5.20
CA THR A 114 9.66 -17.22 -3.93
C THR A 114 10.52 -18.33 -3.34
N THR A 115 11.78 -18.00 -3.07
CA THR A 115 12.80 -18.92 -2.58
C THR A 115 13.42 -18.35 -1.31
N GLY A 116 13.25 -19.05 -0.19
CA GLY A 116 13.89 -18.70 1.08
C GLY A 116 15.37 -19.12 1.12
N GLY A 117 16.10 -18.63 2.12
CA GLY A 117 17.49 -19.04 2.33
C GLY A 117 18.46 -18.53 1.26
N PHE A 118 18.18 -17.36 0.70
CA PHE A 118 18.99 -16.76 -0.36
C PHE A 118 19.99 -15.75 0.20
N SER A 119 21.07 -15.49 -0.53
CA SER A 119 22.06 -14.46 -0.21
C SER A 119 22.18 -13.45 -1.36
N ILE A 120 22.77 -12.28 -1.07
CA ILE A 120 23.12 -11.29 -2.10
C ILE A 120 24.02 -11.91 -3.17
N HIS A 121 24.97 -12.78 -2.78
CA HIS A 121 25.82 -13.47 -3.74
C HIS A 121 25.04 -14.32 -4.73
N ARG A 122 24.10 -15.15 -4.24
CA ARG A 122 23.29 -16.03 -5.09
C ARG A 122 22.38 -15.23 -6.03
N ALA A 123 21.79 -14.13 -5.55
CA ALA A 123 20.97 -13.28 -6.40
C ALA A 123 21.76 -12.59 -7.50
N LEU A 124 22.96 -12.09 -7.22
CA LEU A 124 23.82 -11.50 -8.26
C LEU A 124 24.26 -12.54 -9.30
N ALA A 125 24.32 -13.82 -8.92
CA ALA A 125 24.64 -14.91 -9.83
C ALA A 125 23.43 -15.43 -10.62
N ASP A 126 22.20 -15.13 -10.20
CA ASP A 126 20.97 -15.68 -10.77
C ASP A 126 20.67 -15.17 -12.20
N GLU A 127 21.03 -13.92 -12.50
CA GLU A 127 20.75 -13.28 -13.79
C GLU A 127 21.90 -12.36 -14.20
N ASN A 128 21.98 -12.08 -15.51
CA ASN A 128 22.83 -11.01 -16.02
C ASN A 128 22.15 -9.65 -15.84
N TRP A 129 21.98 -9.23 -14.58
CA TRP A 129 21.21 -8.05 -14.19
C TRP A 129 21.62 -6.81 -14.98
N THR A 130 20.66 -6.19 -15.65
CA THR A 130 20.84 -4.90 -16.33
C THR A 130 20.79 -3.74 -15.33
N HIS A 131 20.04 -3.90 -14.24
CA HIS A 131 19.87 -2.91 -13.20
C HIS A 131 19.94 -3.55 -11.82
N VAL A 132 20.60 -2.88 -10.86
CA VAL A 132 20.61 -3.27 -9.45
C VAL A 132 20.33 -2.05 -8.59
N SER A 133 19.34 -2.12 -7.70
CA SER A 133 18.96 -1.00 -6.84
C SER A 133 19.27 -1.22 -5.36
N PHE A 134 19.51 -0.11 -4.67
CA PHE A 134 19.63 -0.04 -3.22
C PHE A 134 18.59 0.91 -2.64
N GLN A 135 18.17 0.62 -1.40
CA GLN A 135 17.32 1.51 -0.61
C GLN A 135 17.65 1.40 0.87
N GLN A 136 17.22 2.41 1.64
CA GLN A 136 17.24 2.38 3.09
C GLN A 136 15.89 1.91 3.65
N VAL A 137 15.87 1.44 4.90
CA VAL A 137 14.63 1.22 5.65
C VAL A 137 13.91 2.55 5.90
N SER A 138 12.58 2.55 5.84
CA SER A 138 11.78 3.76 5.75
C SER A 138 11.98 4.74 6.93
N GLN A 139 12.09 4.29 8.18
CA GLN A 139 12.35 5.18 9.31
C GLN A 139 13.71 5.91 9.27
N ASN A 140 14.67 5.36 8.52
CA ASN A 140 16.01 5.92 8.34
C ASN A 140 16.22 6.56 6.95
N SER A 141 15.22 6.49 6.07
CA SER A 141 15.35 6.87 4.66
C SER A 141 15.75 8.35 4.47
N GLY A 142 15.30 9.25 5.35
CA GLY A 142 15.71 10.66 5.38
C GLY A 142 16.91 10.97 6.27
N GLN A 143 17.63 9.97 6.79
CA GLN A 143 18.79 10.16 7.65
C GLN A 143 20.08 9.85 6.89
N TYR A 144 20.66 10.86 6.24
CA TYR A 144 21.86 10.73 5.41
C TYR A 144 23.01 9.93 6.07
N GLU A 145 23.27 10.12 7.35
CA GLU A 145 24.37 9.43 8.04
C GLU A 145 24.23 7.90 8.01
N THR A 146 23.00 7.39 7.98
CA THR A 146 22.74 5.94 7.86
C THR A 146 23.07 5.40 6.46
N TRP A 147 22.95 6.23 5.43
CA TRP A 147 23.39 5.93 4.07
C TRP A 147 24.92 5.94 4.01
N ALA A 148 25.55 7.01 4.48
CA ALA A 148 27.01 7.17 4.52
C ALA A 148 27.71 6.02 5.25
N ALA A 149 27.12 5.53 6.34
CA ALA A 149 27.68 4.44 7.15
C ALA A 149 27.64 3.05 6.46
N SER A 150 26.76 2.82 5.48
CA SER A 150 26.47 1.46 5.00
C SER A 150 26.46 1.30 3.48
N LEU A 151 25.96 2.27 2.72
CA LEU A 151 25.84 2.18 1.26
C LEU A 151 27.19 1.88 0.57
N PRO A 152 28.31 2.56 0.88
CA PRO A 152 29.60 2.27 0.24
C PRO A 152 30.02 0.80 0.38
N PHE A 153 29.85 0.23 1.57
CA PHE A 153 30.25 -1.15 1.83
C PHE A 153 29.40 -2.17 1.05
N VAL A 154 28.08 -1.96 1.03
CA VAL A 154 27.17 -2.84 0.27
C VAL A 154 27.48 -2.72 -1.24
N TYR A 155 27.67 -1.50 -1.74
CA TYR A 155 28.01 -1.24 -3.13
C TYR A 155 29.34 -1.89 -3.53
N GLU A 156 30.41 -1.71 -2.75
CA GLU A 156 31.73 -2.30 -3.01
C GLU A 156 31.71 -3.83 -3.05
N TYR A 157 30.76 -4.45 -2.36
CA TYR A 157 30.52 -5.88 -2.50
C TYR A 157 29.77 -6.23 -3.78
N VAL A 158 28.69 -5.51 -4.08
CA VAL A 158 27.76 -5.80 -5.16
C VAL A 158 28.34 -5.47 -6.54
N ALA A 159 28.89 -4.27 -6.71
CA ALA A 159 29.34 -3.76 -8.01
C ALA A 159 30.34 -4.66 -8.74
N PRO A 160 31.45 -5.12 -8.12
CA PRO A 160 32.41 -6.01 -8.79
C PRO A 160 31.89 -7.45 -9.00
N ARG A 161 30.69 -7.77 -8.50
CA ARG A 161 30.05 -9.10 -8.63
C ARG A 161 28.89 -9.10 -9.63
N ALA A 162 28.47 -7.93 -10.12
CA ALA A 162 27.53 -7.87 -11.23
C ALA A 162 28.19 -8.45 -12.50
N LYS A 163 27.54 -9.45 -13.11
CA LYS A 163 28.05 -10.13 -14.31
C LYS A 163 28.01 -9.23 -15.54
N ASN A 164 27.03 -8.32 -15.60
CA ASN A 164 26.84 -7.42 -16.72
C ASN A 164 27.85 -6.26 -16.64
N PRO A 165 28.79 -6.13 -17.59
CA PRO A 165 29.77 -5.04 -17.58
C PRO A 165 29.14 -3.64 -17.76
N THR A 166 27.89 -3.57 -18.22
CA THR A 166 27.12 -2.33 -18.39
C THR A 166 25.95 -2.22 -17.43
N VAL A 167 25.96 -2.98 -16.32
CA VAL A 167 24.94 -2.87 -15.26
C VAL A 167 24.77 -1.42 -14.82
N LYS A 168 23.52 -1.05 -14.53
CA LYS A 168 23.14 0.25 -13.99
C LYS A 168 22.81 0.14 -12.51
N PHE A 169 23.45 0.97 -11.68
CA PHE A 169 23.19 1.01 -10.25
C PHE A 169 22.23 2.14 -9.91
N LEU A 170 21.19 1.82 -9.14
CA LEU A 170 20.08 2.72 -8.84
C LEU A 170 19.95 2.97 -7.34
N LEU A 171 19.52 4.17 -6.96
CA LEU A 171 18.97 4.42 -5.62
C LEU A 171 17.46 4.56 -5.71
N HIS A 172 16.73 3.73 -4.97
CA HIS A 172 15.28 3.85 -4.87
C HIS A 172 14.93 4.89 -3.78
N GLN A 173 14.52 6.08 -4.22
CA GLN A 173 14.01 7.13 -3.35
C GLN A 173 12.60 6.75 -2.92
N THR A 174 12.45 6.24 -1.69
CA THR A 174 11.16 5.82 -1.12
C THR A 174 10.29 7.02 -0.73
N TRP A 175 9.07 6.77 -0.27
CA TRP A 175 8.08 7.78 0.07
C TRP A 175 8.03 8.11 1.57
N ALA A 176 7.52 9.30 1.87
CA ALA A 176 7.14 9.69 3.23
C ALA A 176 5.87 8.96 3.69
N TYR A 177 5.72 8.79 4.99
CA TYR A 177 4.52 8.21 5.61
C TYR A 177 3.28 9.09 5.43
N ALA A 178 2.10 8.51 5.62
CA ALA A 178 0.86 9.27 5.69
C ALA A 178 0.90 10.27 6.87
N GLN A 179 0.18 11.38 6.75
CA GLN A 179 0.05 12.41 7.79
C GLN A 179 -0.51 11.84 9.10
N THR A 180 -1.36 10.82 9.00
CA THR A 180 -1.99 10.12 10.12
C THR A 180 -1.20 8.91 10.62
N SER A 181 -0.01 8.65 10.07
CA SER A 181 0.79 7.48 10.42
C SER A 181 1.16 7.47 11.90
N THR A 182 0.90 6.33 12.55
CA THR A 182 1.30 6.08 13.94
C THR A 182 2.60 5.30 14.04
N HIS A 183 3.30 5.07 12.92
CA HIS A 183 4.55 4.33 12.92
C HIS A 183 5.61 5.07 13.75
N SER A 184 6.20 4.41 14.75
CA SER A 184 7.12 5.04 15.72
C SER A 184 8.30 5.77 15.07
N GLY A 185 8.82 5.22 13.97
CA GLY A 185 9.86 5.84 13.15
C GLY A 185 9.49 7.20 12.53
N PHE A 186 8.21 7.60 12.51
CA PHE A 186 7.80 8.91 12.01
C PHE A 186 8.24 10.05 12.95
N ALA A 187 8.47 9.73 14.23
CA ALA A 187 8.98 10.67 15.23
C ALA A 187 10.36 11.24 14.85
N ASN A 188 11.16 10.50 14.06
CA ASN A 188 12.43 10.98 13.50
C ASN A 188 12.24 12.24 12.62
N TYR A 189 11.03 12.47 12.12
CA TYR A 189 10.65 13.56 11.24
C TYR A 189 9.55 14.43 11.87
N SER A 190 9.50 14.46 13.21
CA SER A 190 8.51 15.22 13.97
C SER A 190 7.05 14.86 13.66
N ASN A 191 6.81 13.63 13.21
CA ASN A 191 5.49 13.16 12.73
C ASN A 191 4.91 14.06 11.62
N ASN A 192 5.77 14.60 10.75
CA ASN A 192 5.36 15.48 9.66
C ASN A 192 5.76 14.91 8.30
N GLN A 193 4.77 14.74 7.42
CA GLN A 193 4.95 14.12 6.11
C GLN A 193 5.93 14.89 5.23
N MET A 194 5.81 16.23 5.16
CA MET A 194 6.67 17.05 4.32
C MET A 194 8.09 17.16 4.87
N THR A 195 8.26 17.16 6.19
CA THR A 195 9.58 17.04 6.83
C THR A 195 10.25 15.72 6.46
N MET A 196 9.51 14.61 6.52
CA MET A 196 10.03 13.30 6.11
C MET A 196 10.37 13.24 4.63
N TYR A 197 9.46 13.70 3.75
CA TYR A 197 9.68 13.75 2.30
C TYR A 197 10.95 14.54 1.95
N SER A 198 11.07 15.76 2.49
CA SER A 198 12.22 16.64 2.22
C SER A 198 13.53 16.01 2.70
N ALA A 199 13.50 15.35 3.88
CA ALA A 199 14.65 14.64 4.41
C ALA A 199 15.07 13.44 3.54
N ILE A 200 14.12 12.68 3.02
CA ILE A 200 14.38 11.57 2.09
C ILE A 200 15.03 12.07 0.81
N VAL A 201 14.46 13.11 0.19
CA VAL A 201 15.01 13.71 -1.02
C VAL A 201 16.44 14.22 -0.80
N ASP A 202 16.71 14.93 0.30
CA ASP A 202 18.07 15.38 0.65
C ASP A 202 19.02 14.19 0.82
N ALA A 203 18.64 13.21 1.66
CA ALA A 203 19.49 12.08 1.99
C ALA A 203 19.86 11.25 0.76
N VAL A 204 18.90 10.95 -0.12
CA VAL A 204 19.14 10.18 -1.35
C VAL A 204 19.97 10.98 -2.35
N ASN A 205 19.71 12.28 -2.51
CA ASN A 205 20.50 13.13 -3.42
C ASN A 205 21.95 13.26 -2.97
N ARG A 206 22.23 13.27 -1.66
CA ARG A 206 23.61 13.25 -1.15
C ARG A 206 24.21 11.86 -1.21
N ALA A 207 23.42 10.82 -0.97
CA ALA A 207 23.89 9.44 -0.99
C ALA A 207 24.33 8.97 -2.38
N LYS A 208 23.78 9.53 -3.45
CA LYS A 208 24.18 9.21 -4.84
C LYS A 208 25.66 9.52 -5.12
N ASP A 209 26.26 10.46 -4.38
CA ASP A 209 27.66 10.87 -4.56
C ASP A 209 28.63 10.01 -3.72
N LEU A 210 28.11 9.12 -2.87
CA LEU A 210 28.93 8.21 -2.07
C LEU A 210 29.52 7.05 -2.89
N VAL A 211 28.84 6.66 -3.96
CA VAL A 211 29.17 5.51 -4.81
C VAL A 211 28.76 5.81 -6.26
N ALA A 212 29.21 5.02 -7.24
CA ALA A 212 28.81 5.26 -8.63
C ALA A 212 27.36 4.79 -8.86
N ILE A 213 26.42 5.75 -8.86
CA ILE A 213 25.00 5.55 -9.14
C ILE A 213 24.67 6.16 -10.50
N ASP A 214 23.96 5.41 -11.34
CA ASP A 214 23.53 5.86 -12.67
C ASP A 214 22.24 6.70 -12.60
N ALA A 215 21.31 6.35 -11.72
CA ALA A 215 20.06 7.09 -11.56
C ALA A 215 19.41 6.92 -10.18
N ILE A 216 18.58 7.89 -9.82
CA ILE A 216 17.63 7.79 -8.70
C ILE A 216 16.27 7.39 -9.29
N VAL A 217 15.56 6.48 -8.62
CA VAL A 217 14.15 6.18 -8.89
C VAL A 217 13.29 7.05 -7.96
N PRO A 218 12.68 8.16 -8.43
CA PRO A 218 12.01 9.16 -7.59
C PRO A 218 10.59 8.74 -7.16
N ALA A 219 10.41 7.50 -6.68
CA ALA A 219 9.09 6.99 -6.27
C ALA A 219 8.47 7.84 -5.15
N GLY A 220 9.28 8.31 -4.20
CA GLY A 220 8.83 9.21 -3.13
C GLY A 220 8.22 10.51 -3.63
N THR A 221 8.84 11.12 -4.63
CA THR A 221 8.33 12.33 -5.27
C THR A 221 7.03 12.06 -6.03
N ALA A 222 6.93 10.94 -6.76
CA ALA A 222 5.69 10.59 -7.46
C ALA A 222 4.52 10.35 -6.48
N ILE A 223 4.76 9.67 -5.37
CA ILE A 223 3.75 9.51 -4.31
C ILE A 223 3.35 10.87 -3.73
N GLN A 224 4.32 11.78 -3.53
CA GLN A 224 4.01 13.12 -3.06
C GLN A 224 3.23 13.96 -4.08
N ASN A 225 3.47 13.77 -5.38
CA ASN A 225 2.67 14.36 -6.45
C ASN A 225 1.22 13.84 -6.41
N VAL A 226 1.01 12.52 -6.32
CA VAL A 226 -0.35 11.93 -6.19
C VAL A 226 -1.10 12.51 -4.99
N ARG A 227 -0.42 12.71 -3.86
CA ARG A 227 -1.03 13.31 -2.66
C ARG A 227 -1.57 14.73 -2.87
N THR A 228 -1.10 15.42 -3.91
CA THR A 228 -1.64 16.73 -4.27
C THR A 228 -2.88 16.66 -5.15
N SER A 229 -3.20 15.51 -5.76
CA SER A 229 -4.42 15.30 -6.56
C SER A 229 -5.65 15.06 -5.68
N ILE A 230 -6.79 14.80 -6.31
CA ILE A 230 -8.06 14.40 -5.68
C ILE A 230 -7.94 13.14 -4.82
N ILE A 231 -6.93 12.30 -5.06
CA ILE A 231 -6.63 11.11 -4.26
C ILE A 231 -6.27 11.46 -2.82
N GLY A 232 -5.60 12.61 -2.63
CA GLY A 232 -5.11 13.04 -1.33
C GLY A 232 -4.15 12.03 -0.70
N ASP A 233 -4.11 11.99 0.64
CA ASP A 233 -3.19 11.12 1.39
C ASP A 233 -3.62 9.64 1.45
N ASN A 234 -4.54 9.21 0.57
CA ASN A 234 -5.07 7.85 0.50
C ASN A 234 -4.23 6.94 -0.41
N VAL A 235 -2.91 6.94 -0.20
CA VAL A 235 -1.94 6.17 -1.01
C VAL A 235 -1.28 5.04 -0.22
N THR A 236 -1.56 4.95 1.08
CA THR A 236 -1.01 3.92 1.99
C THR A 236 -2.11 3.05 2.60
N SER A 237 -1.80 1.78 2.92
CA SER A 237 -2.75 0.86 3.56
C SER A 237 -2.70 0.85 5.08
N ASP A 238 -1.54 1.17 5.66
CA ASP A 238 -1.29 1.14 7.11
C ASP A 238 -0.53 2.38 7.61
N GLY A 239 -0.57 3.45 6.82
CA GLY A 239 0.12 4.71 7.09
C GLY A 239 1.57 4.76 6.62
N TYR A 240 2.15 3.68 6.06
CA TYR A 240 3.51 3.71 5.51
C TYR A 240 3.75 2.77 4.32
N HIS A 241 3.16 1.57 4.27
CA HIS A 241 3.15 0.75 3.05
C HIS A 241 2.13 1.27 2.06
N LEU A 242 2.45 1.18 0.76
CA LEU A 242 1.55 1.62 -0.30
C LEU A 242 0.34 0.69 -0.39
N ASN A 243 -0.84 1.27 -0.62
CA ASN A 243 -2.03 0.49 -0.86
C ASN A 243 -1.91 -0.30 -2.19
N ALA A 244 -2.64 -1.40 -2.29
CA ALA A 244 -2.60 -2.29 -3.45
C ALA A 244 -3.12 -1.65 -4.76
N GLY A 245 -3.76 -0.48 -4.67
CA GLY A 245 -4.22 0.30 -5.80
C GLY A 245 -3.20 1.36 -6.23
N ILE A 246 -3.63 2.63 -6.19
CA ILE A 246 -2.90 3.73 -6.83
C ILE A 246 -1.50 3.96 -6.24
N GLY A 247 -1.29 3.66 -4.96
CA GLY A 247 0.02 3.79 -4.33
C GLY A 247 1.07 2.93 -5.04
N ARG A 248 0.90 1.60 -5.03
CA ARG A 248 1.83 0.67 -5.69
C ARG A 248 1.94 0.91 -7.18
N TYR A 249 0.83 1.27 -7.84
CA TYR A 249 0.83 1.52 -9.28
C TYR A 249 1.67 2.74 -9.66
N THR A 250 1.56 3.83 -8.89
CA THR A 250 2.38 5.04 -9.07
C THR A 250 3.87 4.73 -8.93
N ALA A 251 4.26 3.97 -7.90
CA ALA A 251 5.65 3.57 -7.73
C ALA A 251 6.15 2.73 -8.92
N ALA A 252 5.35 1.76 -9.38
CA ALA A 252 5.68 0.94 -10.54
C ALA A 252 5.81 1.78 -11.83
N CYS A 253 5.00 2.83 -12.01
CA CYS A 253 5.09 3.74 -13.15
C CYS A 253 6.45 4.47 -13.21
N VAL A 254 6.96 4.95 -12.07
CA VAL A 254 8.29 5.57 -12.01
C VAL A 254 9.39 4.56 -12.34
N TRP A 255 9.30 3.36 -11.78
CA TRP A 255 10.23 2.29 -12.07
C TRP A 255 10.24 1.91 -13.56
N PHE A 256 9.07 1.87 -14.19
CA PHE A 256 8.95 1.65 -15.63
C PHE A 256 9.71 2.71 -16.42
N GLU A 257 9.50 4.01 -16.15
CA GLU A 257 10.20 5.07 -16.88
C GLU A 257 11.73 5.01 -16.67
N VAL A 258 12.19 4.78 -15.45
CA VAL A 258 13.63 4.69 -15.15
C VAL A 258 14.28 3.52 -15.86
N LEU A 259 13.64 2.34 -15.84
CA LEU A 259 14.23 1.12 -16.40
C LEU A 259 14.22 1.11 -17.93
N THR A 260 13.16 1.68 -18.53
CA THR A 260 12.92 1.58 -19.97
C THR A 260 13.35 2.82 -20.75
N GLY A 261 13.42 3.98 -20.08
CA GLY A 261 13.55 5.28 -20.72
C GLY A 261 12.31 5.70 -21.53
N GLN A 262 11.22 4.93 -21.49
CA GLN A 262 9.96 5.26 -22.16
C GLN A 262 9.04 5.99 -21.20
N SER A 263 8.23 6.91 -21.73
CA SER A 263 7.18 7.54 -20.93
C SER A 263 6.11 6.50 -20.57
N VAL A 264 5.62 6.56 -19.34
CA VAL A 264 4.52 5.73 -18.85
C VAL A 264 3.15 6.29 -19.25
N LEU A 265 3.10 7.54 -19.72
CA LEU A 265 1.86 8.18 -20.15
C LEU A 265 1.20 7.40 -21.29
N GLY A 266 -0.05 7.00 -21.10
CA GLY A 266 -0.80 6.23 -22.08
C GLY A 266 -0.46 4.75 -22.11
N ASN A 267 0.31 4.23 -21.14
CA ASN A 267 0.45 2.79 -20.96
C ASN A 267 -0.93 2.16 -20.72
N THR A 268 -1.26 1.10 -21.45
CA THR A 268 -2.61 0.51 -21.48
C THR A 268 -2.89 -0.46 -20.33
N TYR A 269 -1.89 -0.80 -19.53
CA TYR A 269 -2.10 -1.63 -18.35
C TYR A 269 -2.77 -0.81 -17.23
N VAL A 270 -3.98 -1.23 -16.84
CA VAL A 270 -4.72 -0.66 -15.71
C VAL A 270 -4.91 -1.76 -14.66
N PRO A 271 -4.47 -1.57 -13.39
CA PRO A 271 -4.68 -2.54 -12.33
C PRO A 271 -6.16 -2.92 -12.14
N ALA A 272 -6.42 -4.19 -11.82
CA ALA A 272 -7.77 -4.63 -11.51
C ALA A 272 -8.37 -3.83 -10.34
N GLY A 273 -9.59 -3.33 -10.51
CA GLY A 273 -10.27 -2.49 -9.52
C GLY A 273 -9.87 -1.00 -9.55
N MET A 274 -8.94 -0.60 -10.42
CA MET A 274 -8.57 0.81 -10.61
C MET A 274 -9.29 1.42 -11.82
N SER A 275 -9.64 2.70 -11.72
CA SER A 275 -10.19 3.48 -12.82
C SER A 275 -9.12 3.88 -13.85
N ALA A 276 -9.56 4.17 -15.07
CA ALA A 276 -8.68 4.76 -16.09
C ALA A 276 -8.13 6.13 -15.64
N TYR A 277 -8.92 6.90 -14.89
CA TYR A 277 -8.52 8.22 -14.41
C TYR A 277 -7.51 8.15 -13.25
N GLU A 278 -7.66 7.22 -12.30
CA GLU A 278 -6.62 6.96 -11.28
C GLU A 278 -5.33 6.48 -11.93
N ALA A 279 -5.43 5.63 -12.97
CA ALA A 279 -4.26 5.21 -13.72
C ALA A 279 -3.59 6.40 -14.42
N GLU A 280 -4.37 7.31 -15.01
CA GLU A 280 -3.88 8.56 -15.60
C GLU A 280 -3.21 9.45 -14.55
N ILE A 281 -3.83 9.67 -13.39
CA ILE A 281 -3.24 10.42 -12.26
C ILE A 281 -1.89 9.83 -11.87
N ALA A 282 -1.82 8.52 -11.68
CA ALA A 282 -0.60 7.82 -11.29
C ALA A 282 0.50 7.94 -12.35
N GLN A 283 0.15 7.76 -13.62
CA GLN A 283 1.07 7.90 -14.75
C GLN A 283 1.62 9.33 -14.85
N GLN A 284 0.74 10.32 -14.72
CA GLN A 284 1.12 11.74 -14.76
C GLN A 284 1.98 12.14 -13.57
N ALA A 285 1.60 11.73 -12.35
CA ALA A 285 2.38 11.99 -11.15
C ALA A 285 3.79 11.37 -11.24
N ALA A 286 3.90 10.15 -11.79
CA ALA A 286 5.17 9.50 -12.04
C ALA A 286 6.01 10.23 -13.10
N HIS A 287 5.39 10.60 -14.23
CA HIS A 287 6.07 11.33 -15.30
C HIS A 287 6.58 12.71 -14.84
N MET A 288 5.77 13.43 -14.07
CA MET A 288 6.18 14.71 -13.46
C MET A 288 7.31 14.52 -12.45
N ALA A 289 7.32 13.44 -11.67
CA ALA A 289 8.43 13.11 -10.77
C ALA A 289 9.72 12.78 -11.53
N MET A 290 9.64 12.21 -12.73
CA MET A 290 10.80 12.02 -13.60
C MET A 290 11.37 13.34 -14.11
N ALA A 291 10.51 14.32 -14.40
CA ALA A 291 10.92 15.67 -14.80
C ALA A 291 11.47 16.49 -13.62
N GLN A 292 10.91 16.31 -12.41
CA GLN A 292 11.27 17.07 -11.20
C GLN A 292 11.52 16.13 -9.99
N PRO A 293 12.59 15.32 -9.99
CA PRO A 293 12.77 14.21 -9.02
C PRO A 293 13.08 14.62 -7.57
N SER A 294 13.17 15.92 -7.30
CA SER A 294 13.53 16.48 -5.99
C SER A 294 12.52 17.51 -5.48
N SER A 295 11.38 17.69 -6.15
CA SER A 295 10.36 18.67 -5.76
C SER A 295 8.97 18.18 -6.13
N VAL A 296 8.00 18.45 -5.25
CA VAL A 296 6.60 18.14 -5.53
C VAL A 296 6.12 19.00 -6.69
N THR A 297 5.52 18.37 -7.69
CA THR A 297 4.76 19.02 -8.75
C THR A 297 3.28 18.92 -8.39
N ASP A 298 2.61 20.06 -8.32
CA ASP A 298 1.20 20.12 -7.97
C ASP A 298 0.33 19.58 -9.12
N MET A 299 -0.51 18.60 -8.83
CA MET A 299 -1.40 17.94 -9.78
C MET A 299 -2.64 18.80 -10.06
N VAL A 300 -2.44 20.02 -10.57
CA VAL A 300 -3.46 21.06 -10.72
C VAL A 300 -4.67 20.63 -11.55
N ASP A 301 -4.44 19.84 -12.60
CA ASP A 301 -5.49 19.35 -13.50
C ASP A 301 -6.24 18.12 -12.95
N TYR A 302 -5.77 17.58 -11.82
CA TYR A 302 -6.31 16.37 -11.19
C TYR A 302 -6.77 16.66 -9.77
N LYS A 303 -7.16 17.91 -9.47
CA LYS A 303 -7.69 18.33 -8.17
C LYS A 303 -9.12 17.89 -7.94
N ASP A 304 -9.78 17.43 -8.99
CA ASP A 304 -11.10 16.85 -9.00
C ASP A 304 -11.10 15.64 -9.97
N TRP A 305 -12.09 14.76 -9.90
CA TRP A 305 -12.35 13.67 -10.86
C TRP A 305 -12.73 14.06 -12.31
N GLY A 306 -12.76 15.33 -12.71
CA GLY A 306 -13.41 15.81 -13.93
C GLY A 306 -14.93 15.58 -13.99
N GLY A 307 -15.61 16.27 -14.94
CA GLY A 307 -17.06 16.11 -15.18
C GLY A 307 -17.97 16.96 -14.27
N SER A 308 -19.28 16.98 -14.52
CA SER A 308 -20.23 17.52 -13.55
C SER A 308 -20.38 16.48 -12.44
N PHE A 309 -19.65 16.62 -11.34
CA PHE A 309 -19.71 15.84 -10.08
C PHE A 309 -21.04 15.92 -9.35
N GLU A 310 -22.11 16.10 -10.10
CA GLU A 310 -23.41 15.92 -9.52
C GLU A 310 -23.56 14.40 -9.37
N PHE A 311 -23.20 13.89 -8.19
CA PHE A 311 -23.75 12.63 -7.74
C PHE A 311 -25.26 12.78 -7.83
N VAL A 312 -25.86 12.13 -8.82
CA VAL A 312 -27.28 12.20 -9.20
C VAL A 312 -27.88 10.80 -9.22
N ASP A 313 -27.13 9.84 -9.74
CA ASP A 313 -27.53 8.44 -9.85
C ASP A 313 -27.06 7.64 -8.61
N PRO A 314 -27.78 6.59 -8.19
CA PRO A 314 -27.48 5.83 -6.99
C PRO A 314 -26.18 5.01 -7.09
N ILE A 315 -25.49 4.86 -5.96
CA ILE A 315 -24.41 3.88 -5.78
C ILE A 315 -24.97 2.64 -5.10
N TYR A 316 -24.60 1.47 -5.61
CA TYR A 316 -24.90 0.17 -5.03
C TYR A 316 -23.65 -0.48 -4.43
N LEU A 317 -23.74 -0.92 -3.18
CA LEU A 317 -22.69 -1.64 -2.46
C LEU A 317 -23.15 -3.07 -2.16
N ASP A 318 -22.31 -4.07 -2.49
CA ASP A 318 -22.52 -5.47 -2.08
C ASP A 318 -21.47 -5.90 -1.05
N PHE A 319 -21.84 -6.82 -0.15
CA PHE A 319 -21.00 -7.21 0.98
C PHE A 319 -20.82 -8.72 1.08
N GLY A 320 -19.57 -9.18 1.18
CA GLY A 320 -19.22 -10.57 1.47
C GLY A 320 -19.20 -11.51 0.26
N GLN A 321 -19.24 -10.97 -0.95
CA GLN A 321 -19.04 -11.76 -2.17
C GLN A 321 -17.60 -12.30 -2.26
N ASN A 322 -17.41 -13.36 -3.05
CA ASN A 322 -16.06 -13.79 -3.42
C ASN A 322 -15.48 -12.91 -4.54
N VAL A 323 -16.36 -12.42 -5.41
CA VAL A 323 -16.07 -11.54 -6.55
C VAL A 323 -17.19 -10.51 -6.60
N ALA A 324 -16.88 -9.24 -6.81
CA ALA A 324 -17.88 -8.18 -6.92
C ALA A 324 -18.93 -8.52 -7.99
N THR A 325 -20.20 -8.22 -7.73
CA THR A 325 -21.27 -8.40 -8.70
C THR A 325 -21.20 -7.31 -9.77
N ASP A 326 -21.41 -7.66 -11.04
CA ASP A 326 -21.46 -6.66 -12.12
C ASP A 326 -22.49 -5.56 -11.81
N GLY A 327 -22.09 -4.30 -11.98
CA GLY A 327 -22.92 -3.13 -11.66
C GLY A 327 -22.98 -2.79 -10.16
N TRP A 328 -22.19 -3.45 -9.31
CA TRP A 328 -22.12 -3.19 -7.87
C TRP A 328 -20.67 -2.94 -7.44
N ASN A 329 -20.51 -2.06 -6.46
CA ASN A 329 -19.23 -1.88 -5.79
C ASN A 329 -19.13 -2.95 -4.70
N GLY A 330 -18.36 -4.00 -4.97
CA GLY A 330 -18.29 -5.16 -4.07
C GLY A 330 -17.22 -5.02 -3.00
N ILE A 331 -17.64 -5.09 -1.74
CA ILE A 331 -16.76 -5.26 -0.59
C ILE A 331 -16.66 -6.77 -0.32
N THR A 332 -15.64 -7.41 -0.89
CA THR A 332 -15.53 -8.87 -0.95
C THR A 332 -15.03 -9.48 0.37
N VAL A 333 -15.02 -10.81 0.45
CA VAL A 333 -14.53 -11.54 1.64
C VAL A 333 -13.09 -11.19 2.04
N SER A 334 -12.21 -10.89 1.07
CA SER A 334 -10.83 -10.47 1.35
C SER A 334 -10.73 -9.05 1.91
N ASP A 335 -11.79 -8.27 1.74
CA ASP A 335 -11.83 -6.84 2.00
C ASP A 335 -12.38 -6.53 3.41
N ASN A 336 -12.71 -7.57 4.18
CA ASN A 336 -13.19 -7.47 5.56
C ASN A 336 -12.07 -7.20 6.58
N ASN A 337 -11.25 -6.18 6.30
CA ASN A 337 -10.14 -5.75 7.13
C ASN A 337 -10.24 -4.24 7.39
N VAL A 338 -9.88 -3.82 8.61
CA VAL A 338 -9.81 -2.39 8.95
C VAL A 338 -8.82 -1.69 8.02
N GLY A 339 -9.22 -0.54 7.49
CA GLY A 339 -8.43 0.25 6.54
C GLY A 339 -8.67 -0.09 5.07
N PHE A 340 -9.36 -1.20 4.75
CA PHE A 340 -9.78 -1.46 3.37
C PHE A 340 -10.62 -0.30 2.85
N SER A 341 -10.33 0.16 1.63
CA SER A 341 -11.00 1.31 1.04
C SER A 341 -11.25 1.10 -0.45
N ILE A 342 -12.39 1.59 -0.93
CA ILE A 342 -12.69 1.72 -2.36
C ILE A 342 -12.74 3.22 -2.63
N SER A 343 -11.83 3.71 -3.46
CA SER A 343 -11.86 5.09 -3.92
C SER A 343 -12.85 5.22 -5.07
N ASN A 344 -13.61 6.31 -5.08
CA ASN A 344 -14.50 6.70 -6.17
C ASN A 344 -15.44 5.57 -6.63
N LEU A 345 -16.40 5.24 -5.77
CA LEU A 345 -17.49 4.34 -6.04
C LEU A 345 -18.19 4.73 -7.34
N ARG A 346 -18.62 3.71 -8.07
CA ARG A 346 -19.39 3.87 -9.30
C ARG A 346 -20.89 3.90 -9.01
N ASP A 347 -21.61 4.70 -9.76
CA ASP A 347 -23.08 4.66 -9.78
C ASP A 347 -23.61 3.47 -10.59
N GLU A 348 -24.93 3.40 -10.72
CA GLU A 348 -25.63 2.35 -11.48
C GLU A 348 -25.34 2.33 -12.98
N ASN A 349 -24.85 3.45 -13.54
CA ASN A 349 -24.45 3.57 -14.93
C ASN A 349 -22.96 3.21 -15.13
N GLY A 350 -22.24 2.92 -14.04
CA GLY A 350 -20.81 2.62 -14.04
C GLY A 350 -19.93 3.87 -14.04
N GLU A 351 -20.52 5.06 -13.90
CA GLU A 351 -19.83 6.35 -13.86
C GLU A 351 -19.32 6.64 -12.46
N PHE A 352 -18.24 7.41 -12.40
CA PHE A 352 -17.56 7.73 -11.15
C PHE A 352 -18.23 8.88 -10.41
N THR A 353 -18.45 8.70 -9.11
CA THR A 353 -19.29 9.62 -8.31
C THR A 353 -18.51 10.60 -7.44
N GLY A 354 -17.21 10.39 -7.27
CA GLY A 354 -16.36 11.08 -6.29
C GLY A 354 -16.52 10.60 -4.85
N ILE A 355 -17.51 9.76 -4.55
CA ILE A 355 -17.78 9.22 -3.22
C ILE A 355 -16.91 7.99 -3.01
N SER A 356 -16.28 7.86 -1.85
CA SER A 356 -15.39 6.74 -1.52
C SER A 356 -15.84 6.02 -0.27
N TYR A 357 -15.38 4.78 -0.10
CA TYR A 357 -15.69 3.88 1.02
C TYR A 357 -14.43 3.55 1.81
N THR A 358 -14.53 3.41 3.13
CA THR A 358 -13.49 2.80 3.97
C THR A 358 -14.07 1.98 5.13
N MET A 359 -13.44 0.84 5.44
CA MET A 359 -13.79 -0.06 6.54
C MET A 359 -13.09 0.40 7.84
N LEU A 360 -13.88 0.75 8.86
CA LEU A 360 -13.36 1.24 10.16
C LEU A 360 -13.34 0.13 11.22
N GLU A 361 -14.34 -0.74 11.23
CA GLU A 361 -14.40 -1.93 12.10
C GLU A 361 -14.91 -3.11 11.28
N LYS A 362 -14.17 -4.22 11.28
CA LYS A 362 -14.49 -5.41 10.51
C LYS A 362 -15.66 -6.21 11.09
N PHE A 363 -16.26 -7.05 10.25
CA PHE A 363 -17.25 -8.05 10.63
C PHE A 363 -16.59 -9.38 11.03
N ASN A 364 -17.32 -10.30 11.66
CA ASN A 364 -16.79 -11.62 12.02
C ASN A 364 -16.48 -12.48 10.78
N GLY A 365 -17.27 -12.35 9.73
CA GLY A 365 -17.07 -13.11 8.50
C GLY A 365 -18.23 -12.96 7.52
N VAL A 366 -18.38 -13.96 6.66
CA VAL A 366 -19.41 -14.01 5.62
C VAL A 366 -20.45 -15.08 5.95
N ASN A 367 -21.72 -14.72 5.83
CA ASN A 367 -22.84 -15.65 5.80
C ASN A 367 -23.24 -15.90 4.35
N THR A 368 -23.46 -17.17 3.99
CA THR A 368 -23.84 -17.59 2.63
C THR A 368 -25.29 -18.04 2.51
N ASN A 369 -26.03 -18.00 3.62
CA ASN A 369 -27.43 -18.41 3.67
C ASN A 369 -28.33 -17.19 3.84
N GLY A 370 -28.25 -16.24 2.91
CA GLY A 370 -29.21 -15.14 2.76
C GLY A 370 -30.49 -15.59 2.05
N VAL A 371 -31.57 -14.87 2.27
CA VAL A 371 -32.87 -15.05 1.59
C VAL A 371 -32.79 -14.29 0.25
N PRO A 372 -33.27 -14.84 -0.89
CA PRO A 372 -33.22 -14.09 -2.13
C PRO A 372 -34.19 -12.91 -2.03
N PHE A 373 -33.87 -11.79 -2.67
CA PHE A 373 -34.77 -10.65 -2.69
C PHE A 373 -35.88 -10.84 -3.72
N VAL A 374 -37.11 -10.52 -3.35
CA VAL A 374 -38.27 -10.54 -4.25
C VAL A 374 -38.88 -9.15 -4.23
N GLY A 375 -38.56 -8.35 -5.24
CA GLY A 375 -38.99 -6.97 -5.38
C GLY A 375 -38.04 -6.16 -6.24
N SER A 376 -38.41 -4.91 -6.51
CA SER A 376 -37.57 -3.93 -7.23
C SER A 376 -37.52 -2.56 -6.56
N THR A 377 -38.26 -2.38 -5.46
CA THR A 377 -38.36 -1.12 -4.73
C THR A 377 -37.78 -1.29 -3.33
N PRO A 378 -36.93 -0.36 -2.86
CA PRO A 378 -36.53 0.89 -3.51
C PRO A 378 -35.43 0.72 -4.57
N PHE A 379 -34.78 -0.45 -4.65
CA PHE A 379 -33.85 -0.82 -5.73
C PHE A 379 -33.86 -2.35 -5.91
N SER A 380 -33.42 -2.81 -7.08
CA SER A 380 -33.34 -4.24 -7.39
C SER A 380 -32.07 -4.86 -6.79
N ILE A 381 -32.19 -6.06 -6.23
CA ILE A 381 -31.06 -6.76 -5.60
C ILE A 381 -30.91 -8.13 -6.28
N PRO A 382 -29.84 -8.37 -7.05
CA PRO A 382 -29.58 -9.67 -7.67
C PRO A 382 -29.52 -10.79 -6.64
N GLU A 383 -29.83 -12.02 -7.06
CA GLU A 383 -29.77 -13.17 -6.15
C GLU A 383 -28.36 -13.37 -5.58
N SER A 384 -27.30 -13.17 -6.38
CA SER A 384 -25.91 -13.25 -5.90
C SER A 384 -25.67 -12.34 -4.69
N VAL A 385 -26.12 -11.08 -4.77
CA VAL A 385 -26.02 -10.08 -3.71
C VAL A 385 -26.88 -10.45 -2.51
N ALA A 386 -28.12 -10.86 -2.73
CA ALA A 386 -29.06 -11.20 -1.66
C ALA A 386 -28.65 -12.44 -0.84
N ARG A 387 -27.85 -13.34 -1.42
CA ARG A 387 -27.46 -14.62 -0.79
C ARG A 387 -26.31 -14.51 0.18
N ARG A 388 -25.40 -13.56 -0.01
CA ARG A 388 -24.21 -13.43 0.84
C ARG A 388 -24.21 -12.10 1.54
N SER A 389 -23.70 -12.13 2.77
CA SER A 389 -23.68 -10.97 3.65
C SER A 389 -22.42 -11.01 4.49
N PHE A 390 -21.92 -9.85 4.92
CA PHE A 390 -21.14 -9.85 6.15
C PHE A 390 -22.05 -10.13 7.34
N PHE A 391 -21.49 -10.70 8.40
CA PHE A 391 -22.19 -10.91 9.68
C PHE A 391 -21.30 -10.63 10.87
N GLY A 392 -21.92 -10.24 11.98
CA GLY A 392 -21.28 -10.21 13.29
C GLY A 392 -22.21 -10.68 14.39
N HIS A 393 -21.69 -10.76 15.61
CA HIS A 393 -22.47 -11.14 16.79
C HIS A 393 -21.95 -10.40 18.03
N ALA A 394 -22.89 -9.81 18.78
CA ALA A 394 -22.54 -8.98 19.95
C ALA A 394 -22.34 -9.77 21.25
N LEU A 395 -22.72 -11.05 21.29
CA LEU A 395 -22.50 -11.92 22.45
C LEU A 395 -21.77 -13.21 22.05
N ASP A 396 -21.19 -13.89 23.04
CA ASP A 396 -20.34 -15.07 22.87
C ASP A 396 -20.99 -16.14 21.98
N TRP A 397 -20.23 -16.61 20.99
CA TRP A 397 -20.64 -17.70 20.10
C TRP A 397 -19.51 -18.72 19.95
N GLY A 398 -19.52 -19.73 20.81
CA GLY A 398 -18.46 -20.73 20.87
C GLY A 398 -17.12 -20.10 21.21
N THR A 399 -16.10 -20.35 20.38
CA THR A 399 -14.76 -19.74 20.51
C THR A 399 -14.58 -18.50 19.64
N THR A 400 -15.62 -18.07 18.92
CA THR A 400 -15.55 -16.90 18.04
C THR A 400 -15.70 -15.63 18.88
N PRO A 401 -14.74 -14.68 18.84
CA PRO A 401 -14.85 -13.43 19.59
C PRO A 401 -16.07 -12.60 19.16
N ALA A 402 -16.76 -11.99 20.12
CA ALA A 402 -17.87 -11.09 19.85
C ALA A 402 -17.38 -9.80 19.17
N TYR A 403 -17.88 -9.52 17.97
CA TYR A 403 -17.74 -8.22 17.32
C TYR A 403 -19.12 -7.57 17.36
N GLU A 404 -19.29 -6.64 18.30
CA GLU A 404 -20.58 -6.03 18.61
C GLU A 404 -21.15 -5.20 17.46
N LYS A 405 -20.29 -4.80 16.52
CA LYS A 405 -20.63 -4.00 15.35
C LYS A 405 -19.62 -4.21 14.23
N GLY A 406 -20.05 -3.92 13.01
CA GLY A 406 -19.17 -3.53 11.91
C GLY A 406 -19.38 -2.05 11.60
N VAL A 407 -18.32 -1.35 11.20
CA VAL A 407 -18.36 0.09 10.95
C VAL A 407 -17.64 0.40 9.65
N PHE A 408 -18.27 1.20 8.80
CA PHE A 408 -17.65 1.74 7.59
C PHE A 408 -18.03 3.20 7.39
N LYS A 409 -17.29 3.90 6.54
CA LYS A 409 -17.46 5.33 6.27
C LYS A 409 -17.54 5.58 4.77
N LEU A 410 -18.50 6.40 4.39
CA LEU A 410 -18.56 7.04 3.08
C LEU A 410 -17.97 8.45 3.21
N TYR A 411 -17.09 8.83 2.29
CA TYR A 411 -16.42 10.14 2.30
C TYR A 411 -16.31 10.73 0.90
N GLY A 412 -16.08 12.05 0.80
CA GLY A 412 -16.16 12.78 -0.47
C GLY A 412 -17.59 13.22 -0.83
N LEU A 413 -18.50 13.22 0.15
CA LEU A 413 -19.87 13.70 -0.02
C LEU A 413 -19.92 15.22 0.13
N ASP A 414 -20.83 15.88 -0.57
CA ASP A 414 -21.12 17.31 -0.40
C ASP A 414 -21.80 17.55 0.96
N PRO A 415 -21.18 18.32 1.89
CA PRO A 415 -21.74 18.62 3.21
C PRO A 415 -23.02 19.49 3.18
N GLU A 416 -23.32 20.16 2.07
CA GLU A 416 -24.53 20.98 1.92
C GLU A 416 -25.72 20.18 1.38
N LYS A 417 -25.51 18.92 0.96
CA LYS A 417 -26.54 18.01 0.47
C LYS A 417 -26.93 16.96 1.51
N SER A 418 -28.05 16.30 1.26
CA SER A 418 -28.51 15.15 2.06
C SER A 418 -28.67 13.92 1.18
N TYR A 419 -28.53 12.73 1.77
CA TYR A 419 -28.49 11.46 1.06
C TYR A 419 -29.47 10.45 1.66
N GLU A 420 -30.21 9.76 0.81
CA GLU A 420 -31.07 8.64 1.21
C GLU A 420 -30.24 7.35 1.24
N LEU A 421 -30.27 6.67 2.40
CA LEU A 421 -29.55 5.42 2.61
C LEU A 421 -30.55 4.29 2.78
N CYS A 422 -30.40 3.23 1.99
CA CYS A 422 -31.23 2.02 2.07
C CYS A 422 -30.38 0.79 2.24
N TYR A 423 -30.89 -0.19 2.99
CA TYR A 423 -30.16 -1.37 3.42
C TYR A 423 -30.98 -2.63 3.19
N TYR A 424 -30.29 -3.69 2.79
CA TYR A 424 -30.83 -5.05 2.79
C TYR A 424 -29.94 -5.96 3.62
N ALA A 425 -30.58 -6.72 4.50
CA ALA A 425 -29.94 -7.75 5.30
C ALA A 425 -30.86 -8.96 5.40
N SER A 426 -30.32 -10.15 5.16
CA SER A 426 -31.08 -11.39 5.20
C SER A 426 -30.30 -12.57 5.79
N ARG A 427 -31.03 -13.47 6.44
CA ARG A 427 -30.56 -14.77 6.90
C ARG A 427 -31.70 -15.78 6.82
N GLU A 428 -31.48 -16.87 6.09
CA GLU A 428 -32.48 -17.93 5.90
C GLU A 428 -32.62 -18.85 7.12
N GLY A 429 -33.84 -19.21 7.47
CA GLY A 429 -34.10 -20.15 8.56
C GLY A 429 -34.32 -19.41 9.87
N GLY A 430 -35.59 -19.35 10.24
CA GLY A 430 -36.03 -18.84 11.54
C GLY A 430 -35.52 -19.72 12.66
N ASP A 431 -34.75 -19.12 13.57
CA ASP A 431 -34.69 -19.62 14.94
C ASP A 431 -35.99 -19.20 15.67
N VAL A 432 -36.32 -19.81 16.80
CA VAL A 432 -37.37 -19.32 17.71
C VAL A 432 -37.09 -17.91 18.22
N ASN A 433 -35.85 -17.42 18.04
CA ASN A 433 -35.39 -16.10 18.45
C ASN A 433 -35.28 -15.13 17.27
N VAL A 434 -35.66 -13.88 17.51
CA VAL A 434 -35.64 -12.79 16.54
C VAL A 434 -34.20 -12.33 16.30
N ARG A 435 -33.75 -12.34 15.04
CA ARG A 435 -32.53 -11.63 14.63
C ARG A 435 -32.93 -10.34 13.91
N GLU A 436 -32.69 -9.23 14.57
CA GLU A 436 -32.89 -7.88 14.03
C GLU A 436 -31.53 -7.23 13.86
N THR A 437 -31.29 -6.60 12.70
CA THR A 437 -30.11 -5.77 12.47
C THR A 437 -30.51 -4.31 12.51
N ALA A 438 -29.72 -3.49 13.19
CA ALA A 438 -29.82 -2.03 13.17
C ALA A 438 -28.68 -1.42 12.34
N PHE A 439 -29.03 -0.40 11.56
CA PHE A 439 -28.13 0.46 10.80
C PHE A 439 -28.22 1.86 11.38
N ILE A 440 -27.10 2.38 11.85
CA ILE A 440 -26.99 3.72 12.44
C ILE A 440 -26.08 4.53 11.52
N ALA A 441 -26.63 5.54 10.84
CA ALA A 441 -25.88 6.44 9.98
C ALA A 441 -25.68 7.78 10.69
N GLU A 442 -24.42 8.23 10.78
CA GLU A 442 -23.99 9.41 11.52
C GLU A 442 -23.21 10.36 10.60
N GLY A 443 -23.78 11.54 10.37
CA GLY A 443 -23.15 12.68 9.71
C GLY A 443 -23.32 13.94 10.57
N ALA A 444 -23.81 15.04 9.99
CA ALA A 444 -24.29 16.20 10.74
C ALA A 444 -25.60 15.92 11.50
N ASN A 445 -26.40 14.97 11.00
CA ASN A 445 -27.54 14.36 11.69
C ASN A 445 -27.38 12.84 11.77
N THR A 446 -28.21 12.19 12.59
CA THR A 446 -28.19 10.75 12.81
C THR A 446 -29.52 10.12 12.41
N SER A 447 -29.48 8.93 11.80
CA SER A 447 -30.66 8.12 11.51
C SER A 447 -30.40 6.65 11.87
N THR A 448 -31.39 6.03 12.50
CA THR A 448 -31.34 4.61 12.85
C THR A 448 -32.53 3.89 12.24
N VAL A 449 -32.27 2.81 11.52
CA VAL A 449 -33.30 1.91 10.98
C VAL A 449 -32.96 0.46 11.31
N SER A 450 -34.00 -0.36 11.49
CA SER A 450 -33.85 -1.77 11.84
C SER A 450 -34.62 -2.66 10.88
N VAL A 451 -34.10 -3.85 10.62
CA VAL A 451 -34.76 -4.87 9.79
C VAL A 451 -34.76 -6.22 10.48
N LEU A 452 -35.89 -6.93 10.39
CA LEU A 452 -35.97 -8.34 10.74
C LEU A 452 -35.20 -9.14 9.69
N THR A 453 -34.00 -9.56 10.04
CA THR A 453 -33.06 -10.19 9.10
C THR A 453 -33.38 -11.66 8.88
N SER A 454 -33.81 -12.37 9.92
CA SER A 454 -34.07 -13.80 9.85
C SER A 454 -35.51 -14.08 9.45
N THR A 455 -35.70 -14.67 8.28
CA THR A 455 -37.02 -15.10 7.79
C THR A 455 -36.95 -16.52 7.23
N THR A 456 -38.09 -17.20 7.23
CA THR A 456 -38.23 -18.52 6.60
C THR A 456 -39.01 -18.32 5.31
N PRO A 457 -38.47 -18.71 4.14
CA PRO A 457 -39.21 -18.67 2.88
C PRO A 457 -40.58 -19.35 3.01
N PRO A 458 -41.66 -18.77 2.44
CA PRO A 458 -41.66 -17.74 1.41
C PRO A 458 -41.62 -16.29 1.93
N ALA A 459 -41.38 -16.05 3.22
CA ALA A 459 -41.19 -14.69 3.72
C ALA A 459 -39.82 -14.13 3.29
N HIS A 460 -39.79 -12.85 2.95
CA HIS A 460 -38.59 -12.13 2.54
C HIS A 460 -38.40 -10.90 3.43
N PRO A 461 -37.18 -10.60 3.92
CA PRO A 461 -36.92 -9.34 4.62
C PRO A 461 -37.20 -8.16 3.68
N PRO A 462 -37.73 -7.04 4.18
CA PRO A 462 -37.85 -5.83 3.38
C PRO A 462 -36.49 -5.14 3.22
N VAL A 463 -36.37 -4.27 2.22
CA VAL A 463 -35.36 -3.20 2.23
C VAL A 463 -35.83 -2.11 3.19
N VAL A 464 -34.94 -1.58 4.01
CA VAL A 464 -35.23 -0.48 4.94
C VAL A 464 -34.42 0.74 4.57
N CYS A 465 -35.05 1.91 4.55
CA CYS A 465 -34.40 3.19 4.24
C CYS A 465 -34.49 4.14 5.42
N SER A 466 -33.47 4.97 5.58
CA SER A 466 -33.47 6.06 6.57
C SER A 466 -34.72 6.95 6.36
N PRO A 467 -35.56 7.14 7.39
CA PRO A 467 -36.82 7.90 7.26
C PRO A 467 -36.58 9.39 6.94
N ASN A 468 -35.42 9.90 7.31
CA ASN A 468 -34.91 11.21 6.92
C ASN A 468 -33.57 11.01 6.21
N ALA A 469 -33.30 11.81 5.18
CA ALA A 469 -32.01 11.85 4.54
C ALA A 469 -30.90 12.26 5.53
N ILE A 470 -29.69 11.75 5.29
CA ILE A 470 -28.51 12.04 6.10
C ILE A 470 -27.69 13.13 5.43
N THR A 471 -27.42 14.22 6.14
CA THR A 471 -26.44 15.23 5.77
C THR A 471 -25.08 14.79 6.30
N PRO A 472 -24.02 14.76 5.48
CA PRO A 472 -22.67 14.44 5.95
C PRO A 472 -22.18 15.43 7.01
N ASN A 473 -21.15 15.06 7.76
CA ASN A 473 -20.46 15.99 8.65
C ASN A 473 -19.70 17.08 7.85
N SER A 474 -19.06 18.02 8.54
CA SER A 474 -18.31 19.12 7.91
C SER A 474 -17.12 18.68 7.03
N ASN A 475 -16.70 17.41 7.13
CA ASN A 475 -15.63 16.84 6.32
C ASN A 475 -16.18 16.08 5.09
N GLY A 476 -17.50 16.11 4.85
CA GLY A 476 -18.12 15.36 3.77
C GLY A 476 -18.19 13.86 4.04
N GLU A 477 -18.38 13.47 5.31
CA GLU A 477 -18.37 12.07 5.74
C GLU A 477 -19.70 11.63 6.37
N ILE A 478 -20.09 10.38 6.09
CA ILE A 478 -21.14 9.66 6.81
C ILE A 478 -20.54 8.34 7.33
N THR A 479 -20.64 8.11 8.63
CA THR A 479 -20.24 6.85 9.27
C THR A 479 -21.46 5.96 9.45
N ILE A 480 -21.37 4.69 9.05
CA ILE A 480 -22.43 3.70 9.16
C ILE A 480 -21.98 2.60 10.12
N THR A 481 -22.74 2.41 11.20
CA THR A 481 -22.59 1.32 12.16
C THR A 481 -23.68 0.27 11.93
N VAL A 482 -23.27 -0.98 11.75
CA VAL A 482 -24.15 -2.15 11.64
C VAL A 482 -24.04 -2.97 12.92
N THR A 483 -25.14 -3.19 13.62
CA THR A 483 -25.16 -3.89 14.92
C THR A 483 -26.46 -4.64 15.15
N ALA A 484 -26.57 -5.37 16.26
CA ALA A 484 -27.80 -6.02 16.66
C ALA A 484 -28.88 -4.97 17.02
N GLY A 485 -30.08 -5.13 16.46
CA GLY A 485 -31.21 -4.27 16.76
C GLY A 485 -31.75 -4.45 18.18
N ALA A 486 -32.49 -3.45 18.66
CA ALA A 486 -33.04 -3.44 20.01
C ALA A 486 -34.02 -4.60 20.27
N ASN A 487 -34.72 -5.08 19.23
CA ASN A 487 -35.66 -6.20 19.32
C ASN A 487 -35.00 -7.55 18.99
N ASN A 488 -33.68 -7.59 18.79
CA ASN A 488 -32.96 -8.83 18.55
C ASN A 488 -32.99 -9.69 19.83
N THR A 489 -33.72 -10.79 19.83
CA THR A 489 -33.82 -11.73 20.97
C THR A 489 -32.91 -12.94 20.82
N HIS A 490 -32.13 -13.03 19.73
CA HIS A 490 -31.20 -14.13 19.52
C HIS A 490 -30.08 -14.14 20.58
N VAL A 491 -29.76 -15.31 21.10
CA VAL A 491 -28.82 -15.49 22.22
C VAL A 491 -27.43 -14.90 21.96
N ASN A 492 -26.95 -14.98 20.71
CA ASN A 492 -25.67 -14.40 20.31
C ASN A 492 -25.77 -12.96 19.75
N LYS A 493 -26.99 -12.41 19.59
CA LYS A 493 -27.21 -11.07 19.00
C LYS A 493 -26.56 -10.91 17.62
N PHE A 494 -26.88 -11.83 16.69
CA PHE A 494 -26.36 -11.77 15.32
C PHE A 494 -26.93 -10.58 14.54
N PHE A 495 -26.11 -9.99 13.67
CA PHE A 495 -26.47 -8.93 12.72
C PHE A 495 -25.79 -9.13 11.37
N TYR A 496 -26.34 -8.55 10.30
CA TYR A 496 -25.92 -8.84 8.92
C TYR A 496 -26.04 -7.63 8.00
N ILE A 497 -25.25 -7.58 6.92
CA ILE A 497 -25.45 -6.64 5.81
C ILE A 497 -25.14 -7.34 4.49
N ASN A 498 -26.10 -7.33 3.56
CA ASN A 498 -25.95 -7.88 2.21
C ASN A 498 -25.68 -6.78 1.19
N ALA A 499 -26.50 -5.73 1.25
CA ALA A 499 -26.52 -4.67 0.25
C ALA A 499 -26.83 -3.32 0.88
N MET A 500 -26.30 -2.26 0.27
CA MET A 500 -26.64 -0.88 0.57
C MET A 500 -26.81 -0.08 -0.71
N ARG A 501 -27.74 0.86 -0.71
CA ARG A 501 -27.84 1.94 -1.70
C ARG A 501 -27.62 3.27 -0.99
N ILE A 502 -26.85 4.15 -1.62
CA ILE A 502 -26.84 5.59 -1.33
C ILE A 502 -27.26 6.35 -2.58
N GLN A 503 -28.10 7.37 -2.41
CA GLN A 503 -28.47 8.30 -3.47
C GLN A 503 -28.67 9.71 -2.90
N PRO A 504 -28.52 10.78 -3.71
CA PRO A 504 -28.90 12.13 -3.30
C PRO A 504 -30.39 12.20 -2.96
N SER A 505 -30.72 12.94 -1.91
CA SER A 505 -32.10 13.34 -1.63
C SER A 505 -32.41 14.56 -2.50
N ASN A 506 -33.43 14.45 -3.34
CA ASN A 506 -33.99 15.59 -4.08
C ASN A 506 -34.55 16.68 -3.16
#